data_AF-G9XWR3-F1
#
_entry.id   AF-G9XWR3-F1
#
_cell.length_a   1.000
_cell.length_b   1.000
_cell.length_c   1.000
_cell.angle_alpha   90.00
_cell.angle_beta   90.00
_cell.angle_gamma   90.00
#
_symmetry.space_group_name_H-M   'P 1'
#
loop_
_entity.id
_entity.type
_entity.pdbx_description
1 polymer ?
#
loop_
_entity_poly.entity_id
_entity_poly.type
_entity_poly.pdbx_seq_one_letter_code
_entity_poly.pdbx_strand_id
1 'polypeptide(L)'
;MNVLGNRNKERFMAMGQNIKADKSFGDNIRKWRKAKGMTQEELSTQLQIHGCDISRGTLAKIEAGIRHISVDELQAIKIILEITYEDFFAK
;
A
#
# COMPACT_ATOMS: atom_id res chain seq x y z
N MET A 1 -15.64 -39.17 18.15
CA MET A 1 -14.69 -38.17 18.68
C MET A 1 -13.36 -38.36 17.99
N ASN A 2 -13.01 -37.48 17.05
CA ASN A 2 -11.61 -37.19 16.74
C ASN A 2 -11.55 -35.75 16.24
N VAL A 3 -10.91 -34.90 17.03
CA VAL A 3 -10.71 -33.47 16.83
C VAL A 3 -9.64 -33.29 15.75
N LEU A 4 -10.06 -33.10 14.50
CA LEU A 4 -9.18 -32.49 13.49
C LEU A 4 -9.21 -30.99 13.69
N GLY A 5 -8.46 -30.56 14.70
CA GLY A 5 -8.19 -29.18 15.00
C GLY A 5 -7.62 -28.45 13.78
N ASN A 6 -8.21 -27.30 13.49
CA ASN A 6 -7.49 -26.04 13.37
C ASN A 6 -6.14 -26.09 12.60
N ARG A 7 -6.15 -26.51 11.33
CA ARG A 7 -4.96 -26.46 10.44
C ARG A 7 -5.06 -25.43 9.30
N ASN A 8 -6.01 -24.50 9.37
CA ASN A 8 -6.18 -23.47 8.33
C ASN A 8 -5.91 -22.03 8.81
N LYS A 9 -5.45 -21.83 10.06
CA LYS A 9 -5.08 -20.51 10.59
C LYS A 9 -3.61 -20.12 10.37
N GLU A 10 -2.80 -21.01 9.81
CA GLU A 10 -1.38 -20.77 9.48
C GLU A 10 -1.13 -20.68 7.97
N ARG A 11 -2.11 -20.25 7.18
CA ARG A 11 -1.91 -20.02 5.74
C ARG A 11 -1.02 -18.79 5.56
N PHE A 12 0.28 -19.05 5.43
CA PHE A 12 1.31 -18.23 4.80
C PHE A 12 1.58 -16.84 5.42
N MET A 13 2.50 -16.79 6.38
CA MET A 13 3.42 -15.63 6.46
C MET A 13 4.31 -15.68 5.20
N ALA A 14 3.76 -15.31 4.05
CA ALA A 14 4.57 -15.05 2.87
C ALA A 14 5.45 -13.83 3.20
N MET A 15 6.77 -13.95 3.03
CA MET A 15 7.68 -12.81 3.05
C MET A 15 7.27 -11.86 1.93
N GLY A 16 6.40 -10.90 2.27
CA GLY A 16 5.89 -9.89 1.35
C GLY A 16 7.05 -9.21 0.64
N GLN A 17 7.01 -9.20 -0.69
CA GLN A 17 8.00 -8.48 -1.48
C GLN A 17 7.73 -6.99 -1.32
N ASN A 18 8.80 -6.22 -1.14
CA ASN A 18 8.74 -4.77 -1.00
C ASN A 18 9.48 -4.10 -2.15
N ILE A 19 8.88 -3.03 -2.69
CA ILE A 19 9.56 -2.09 -3.56
C ILE A 19 10.35 -1.14 -2.66
N LYS A 20 11.64 -0.97 -2.99
CA LYS A 20 12.55 -0.10 -2.25
C LYS A 20 12.04 1.34 -2.27
N ALA A 21 12.38 2.08 -1.22
CA ALA A 21 12.00 3.47 -1.09
C ALA A 21 12.71 4.27 -2.19
N ASP A 22 11.93 5.05 -2.94
CA ASP A 22 12.40 5.89 -4.02
C ASP A 22 11.61 7.19 -4.05
N LYS A 23 12.32 8.30 -4.24
CA LYS A 23 11.72 9.64 -4.18
C LYS A 23 10.72 9.88 -5.31
N SER A 24 11.07 9.47 -6.53
CA SER A 24 10.23 9.66 -7.72
C SER A 24 8.96 8.83 -7.63
N PHE A 25 9.07 7.59 -7.16
CA PHE A 25 7.94 6.72 -6.88
C PHE A 25 6.99 7.33 -5.83
N GLY A 26 7.54 7.86 -4.73
CA GLY A 26 6.75 8.55 -3.70
C GLY A 26 6.04 9.81 -4.22
N ASP A 27 6.70 10.57 -5.09
CA ASP A 27 6.11 11.76 -5.73
C ASP A 27 4.95 11.41 -6.67
N ASN A 28 5.06 10.28 -7.40
CA ASN A 28 3.97 9.81 -8.26
C ASN A 28 2.73 9.43 -7.45
N ILE A 29 2.89 8.70 -6.33
CA ILE A 29 1.76 8.41 -5.42
C ILE A 29 1.12 9.72 -4.95
N ARG A 30 1.95 10.69 -4.52
CA ARG A 30 1.46 11.99 -4.05
C ARG A 30 0.72 12.76 -5.14
N LYS A 31 1.23 12.75 -6.37
CA LYS A 31 0.63 13.39 -7.54
C LYS A 31 -0.78 12.82 -7.79
N TRP A 32 -0.91 11.50 -7.87
CA TRP A 32 -2.19 10.86 -8.15
C TRP A 32 -3.18 10.95 -7.00
N ARG A 33 -2.71 10.89 -5.75
CA ARG A 33 -3.56 11.16 -4.58
C ARG A 33 -4.15 12.57 -4.65
N LYS A 34 -3.34 13.58 -4.96
CA LYS A 34 -3.82 14.96 -5.13
C LYS A 34 -4.76 15.10 -6.33
N ALA A 35 -4.51 14.40 -7.43
CA ALA A 35 -5.41 14.39 -8.59
C ALA A 35 -6.80 13.82 -8.26
N LYS A 36 -6.87 12.87 -7.33
CA LYS A 36 -8.14 12.36 -6.75
C LYS A 36 -8.73 13.26 -5.66
N GLY A 37 -8.11 14.40 -5.34
CA GLY A 37 -8.59 15.32 -4.31
C GLY A 37 -8.43 14.81 -2.88
N MET A 38 -7.65 13.76 -2.65
CA MET A 38 -7.52 13.13 -1.33
C MET A 38 -6.39 13.74 -0.51
N THR A 39 -6.63 13.89 0.79
CA THR A 39 -5.62 14.11 1.83
C THR A 39 -4.85 12.82 2.14
N GLN A 40 -3.72 12.93 2.84
CA GLN A 40 -2.99 11.74 3.30
C GLN A 40 -3.84 10.90 4.27
N GLU A 41 -4.67 11.54 5.10
CA GLU A 41 -5.52 10.85 6.07
C GLU A 41 -6.59 10.02 5.36
N GLU A 42 -7.22 10.58 4.33
CA GLU A 42 -8.24 9.88 3.53
C GLU A 42 -7.63 8.68 2.81
N LEU A 43 -6.47 8.83 2.15
CA LEU A 43 -5.84 7.70 1.48
C LEU A 43 -5.38 6.63 2.48
N SER A 44 -4.80 7.01 3.63
CA SER A 44 -4.43 6.01 4.65
C SER A 44 -5.64 5.27 5.20
N THR A 45 -6.76 5.97 5.43
CA THR A 45 -8.01 5.34 5.86
C THR A 45 -8.53 4.35 4.83
N GLN A 46 -8.51 4.72 3.54
CA GLN A 46 -8.89 3.80 2.46
C GLN A 46 -7.97 2.59 2.38
N LEU A 47 -6.66 2.77 2.57
CA LEU A 47 -5.69 1.68 2.60
C LEU A 47 -5.98 0.70 3.76
N GLN A 48 -6.33 1.21 4.94
CA GLN A 48 -6.74 0.38 6.08
C GLN A 48 -8.02 -0.42 5.79
N ILE A 49 -9.01 0.19 5.13
CA ILE A 49 -10.23 -0.51 4.68
C ILE A 49 -9.88 -1.64 3.69
N HIS A 50 -8.83 -1.46 2.88
CA HIS A 50 -8.31 -2.47 1.95
C HIS A 50 -7.33 -3.46 2.61
N GLY A 51 -7.25 -3.50 3.94
CA GLY A 51 -6.43 -4.45 4.68
C GLY A 51 -4.95 -4.09 4.81
N CYS A 52 -4.55 -2.87 4.42
CA CYS A 52 -3.20 -2.36 4.61
C CYS A 52 -3.11 -1.55 5.90
N ASP A 53 -2.45 -2.06 6.94
CA ASP A 53 -2.26 -1.35 8.21
C ASP A 53 -1.23 -0.19 8.06
N ILE A 54 -1.69 0.94 7.52
CA ILE A 54 -0.91 2.14 7.26
C ILE A 54 -1.55 3.33 7.99
N SER A 55 -0.76 4.02 8.82
CA SER A 55 -1.13 5.33 9.34
C SER A 55 -0.89 6.45 8.32
N ARG A 56 -1.53 7.62 8.48
CA ARG A 56 -1.20 8.83 7.72
C ARG A 56 0.29 9.18 7.73
N GLY A 57 0.96 9.02 8.89
CA GLY A 57 2.41 9.25 9.02
C GLY A 57 3.25 8.23 8.24
N THR A 58 2.80 6.98 8.19
CA THR A 58 3.39 5.92 7.36
C THR A 58 3.27 6.27 5.88
N LEU A 59 2.07 6.65 5.41
CA LEU A 59 1.84 7.10 4.03
C LEU A 59 2.72 8.32 3.68
N ALA A 60 2.84 9.29 4.59
CA ALA A 60 3.70 10.45 4.39
C ALA A 60 5.18 10.07 4.16
N LYS A 61 5.69 9.03 4.84
CA LYS A 61 7.05 8.52 4.61
C LYS A 61 7.19 7.77 3.29
N ILE A 62 6.14 7.10 2.80
CA ILE A 62 6.12 6.51 1.46
C ILE A 62 6.21 7.60 0.40
N GLU A 63 5.35 8.64 0.49
CA GLU A 63 5.36 9.76 -0.45
C GLU A 63 6.66 10.58 -0.41
N ALA A 64 7.34 10.60 0.74
CA ALA A 64 8.65 11.21 0.88
C ALA A 64 9.79 10.34 0.32
N GLY A 65 9.53 9.10 -0.10
CA GLY A 65 10.56 8.17 -0.58
C GLY A 65 11.47 7.66 0.54
N ILE A 66 10.99 7.65 1.79
CA ILE A 66 11.75 7.22 2.97
C ILE A 66 11.39 5.77 3.35
N ARG A 67 10.12 5.39 3.18
CA ARG A 67 9.62 4.05 3.52
C ARG A 67 9.44 3.21 2.26
N HIS A 68 9.84 1.94 2.34
CA HIS A 68 9.49 0.93 1.35
C HIS A 68 7.98 0.72 1.31
N ILE A 69 7.49 0.22 0.18
CA ILE A 69 6.08 -0.13 0.00
C ILE A 69 5.99 -1.64 -0.28
N SER A 70 5.01 -2.32 0.31
CA SER A 70 4.76 -3.72 -0.03
C SER A 70 3.98 -3.85 -1.34
N VAL A 71 4.03 -5.03 -1.97
CA VAL A 71 3.21 -5.30 -3.17
C VAL A 71 1.70 -5.17 -2.88
N ASP A 72 1.25 -5.56 -1.68
CA ASP A 72 -0.16 -5.43 -1.29
C ASP A 72 -0.57 -3.96 -1.16
N GLU A 73 0.28 -3.13 -0.56
CA GLU A 73 0.07 -1.68 -0.45
C GLU A 73 0.06 -1.02 -1.84
N LEU A 74 0.98 -1.42 -2.74
CA LEU A 74 0.99 -0.96 -4.13
C LEU A 74 -0.32 -1.31 -4.83
N GLN A 75 -0.78 -2.56 -4.69
CA GLN A 75 -2.03 -3.03 -5.29
C GLN A 75 -3.23 -2.23 -4.78
N ALA A 76 -3.29 -1.98 -3.47
CA ALA A 76 -4.36 -1.20 -2.87
C ALA A 76 -4.35 0.26 -3.36
N ILE A 77 -3.18 0.92 -3.42
CA ILE A 77 -3.06 2.29 -3.96
C ILE A 77 -3.53 2.35 -5.41
N LYS A 78 -3.15 1.37 -6.24
CA LYS A 78 -3.57 1.28 -7.65
C LYS A 78 -5.09 1.26 -7.77
N ILE A 79 -5.75 0.45 -6.94
CA ILE A 79 -7.22 0.32 -6.93
C ILE A 79 -7.86 1.61 -6.44
N ILE A 80 -7.44 2.14 -5.29
CA ILE A 80 -8.05 3.32 -4.65
C ILE A 80 -7.89 4.57 -5.51
N LEU A 81 -6.72 4.76 -6.11
CA LEU A 81 -6.44 5.92 -6.97
C LEU A 81 -6.86 5.71 -8.43
N GLU A 82 -7.35 4.52 -8.78
CA GLU A 82 -7.77 4.15 -10.14
C GLU A 82 -6.70 4.43 -11.21
N ILE A 83 -5.46 4.04 -10.93
CA ILE A 83 -4.31 4.23 -11.81
C ILE A 83 -3.77 2.91 -12.36
N THR A 84 -2.80 3.00 -13.28
CA THR A 84 -2.05 1.87 -13.83
C THR A 84 -0.75 1.64 -13.04
N TYR A 85 0.01 0.58 -13.34
CA TYR A 85 1.31 0.40 -12.66
C TYR A 85 2.37 1.34 -13.21
N GLU A 86 2.27 1.69 -14.50
CA GLU A 86 3.14 2.62 -15.20
C GLU A 86 3.13 4.00 -14.53
N ASP A 87 1.97 4.42 -14.03
CA ASP A 87 1.78 5.68 -13.32
C ASP A 87 2.62 5.83 -12.04
N PHE A 88 3.03 4.73 -11.42
CA PHE A 88 3.92 4.76 -10.25
C PHE A 88 5.38 5.02 -10.63
N PHE A 89 5.78 4.66 -11.84
CA PHE A 89 7.17 4.68 -12.32
C PHE A 89 7.41 5.70 -13.43
N ALA A 90 6.41 6.52 -13.77
CA ALA A 90 6.55 7.63 -14.69
C ALA A 90 7.63 8.60 -14.19
N LYS A 91 8.58 8.94 -15.06
CA LYS A 91 9.64 9.92 -14.76
C LYS A 91 9.20 11.34 -15.11
#